data_AF-A0AAD6Y2X3-F1
#
_entry.id   AF-A0AAD6Y2X3-F1
#
_cell.length_a   1.000
_cell.length_b   1.000
_cell.length_c   1.000
_cell.angle_alpha   90.00
_cell.angle_beta   90.00
_cell.angle_gamma   90.00
#
_symmetry.space_group_name_H-M   'P 1'
#
loop_
_entity.id
_entity.type
_entity.pdbx_description
1 polymer ?
#
loop_
_entity_poly.entity_id
_entity_poly.type
_entity_poly.pdbx_seq_one_letter_code
_entity_poly.pdbx_strand_id
1 'polypeptide(L)' 'CRWYTSMFGKMASLTEVSVISSLRGHAIDNYGVTEFLQGTTRRWAVVWSFGDFRLPDVRSPTYYPNNQPLN' A
#
# COMPACT_ATOMS: atom_id res chain seq x y z
N CYS A 1 -6.89 17.49 4.95
CA CYS A 1 -6.14 16.23 4.92
C CYS A 1 -5.55 16.02 3.53
N ARG A 2 -4.23 15.79 3.41
CA ARG A 2 -3.56 15.59 2.11
C ARG A 2 -2.83 14.25 2.11
N TRP A 3 -3.08 13.46 1.09
CA TRP A 3 -2.48 12.16 0.87
C TRP A 3 -1.71 12.17 -0.44
N TYR A 4 -0.59 11.45 -0.45
CA TYR A 4 0.28 11.28 -1.60
C TYR A 4 0.35 9.80 -1.95
N THR A 5 0.46 9.48 -3.24
CA THR A 5 0.43 8.11 -3.73
C THR A 5 1.46 7.90 -4.84
N SER A 6 2.03 6.69 -4.91
CA SER A 6 2.88 6.27 -6.03
C SER A 6 2.67 4.79 -6.35
N MET A 7 2.75 4.43 -7.64
CA MET A 7 2.55 3.08 -8.15
C MET A 7 3.87 2.51 -8.69
N PHE A 8 4.12 1.23 -8.42
CA PHE A 8 5.34 0.51 -8.76
C PHE A 8 5.00 -0.76 -9.54
N GLY A 9 5.77 -1.01 -10.60
CA GLY A 9 5.71 -2.27 -11.36
C GLY A 9 6.63 -3.37 -10.83
N LYS A 10 7.44 -3.08 -9.80
CA LYS A 10 8.35 -4.04 -9.16
C LYS A 10 8.31 -3.84 -7.64
N MET A 11 8.04 -4.90 -6.87
CA MET A 11 8.01 -4.84 -5.40
C MET A 11 9.34 -4.39 -4.80
N ALA A 12 10.47 -4.85 -5.36
CA ALA A 12 11.80 -4.43 -4.91
C ALA A 12 12.00 -2.90 -4.98
N SER A 13 11.37 -2.23 -5.94
CA SER A 13 11.42 -0.76 -6.06
C SER A 13 10.68 -0.05 -4.93
N LEU A 14 9.66 -0.68 -4.36
CA LEU A 14 8.88 -0.16 -3.23
C LEU A 14 9.63 -0.35 -1.90
N THR A 15 10.20 -1.54 -1.67
CA THR A 15 10.80 -1.92 -0.38
C THR A 15 12.25 -1.50 -0.22
N GLU A 16 13.11 -1.90 -1.16
CA GLU A 16 14.57 -1.82 -0.98
C GLU A 16 15.15 -0.55 -1.60
N VAL A 17 14.61 -0.11 -2.73
CA VAL A 17 15.30 0.86 -3.59
C VAL A 17 15.00 2.32 -3.27
N SER A 18 13.86 2.69 -2.67
CA SER A 18 13.62 4.12 -2.42
C SER A 18 12.53 4.45 -1.41
N VAL A 19 11.26 4.17 -1.70
CA VAL A 19 10.19 4.97 -1.05
C VAL A 19 10.00 4.61 0.41
N ILE A 20 9.92 3.34 0.80
CA ILE A 20 9.73 2.98 2.22
C ILE A 20 10.95 3.42 3.05
N SER A 21 12.17 3.19 2.54
CA SER A 21 13.40 3.62 3.20
C SER A 21 13.47 5.14 3.36
N SER A 22 13.08 5.91 2.33
CA SER A 22 13.01 7.37 2.40
C SER A 22 11.93 7.85 3.38
N LEU A 23 10.73 7.26 3.37
CA LEU A 23 9.67 7.62 4.31
C LEU A 23 10.12 7.40 5.76
N ARG A 24 10.71 6.23 6.04
CA ARG A 24 11.27 5.91 7.35
C ARG A 24 12.41 6.85 7.75
N GLY A 25 13.31 7.18 6.81
CA GLY A 25 14.39 8.14 7.04
C GLY A 25 13.92 9.56 7.38
N HIS A 26 12.71 9.94 6.96
CA HIS A 26 12.08 11.22 7.31
C HIS A 26 11.09 11.09 8.48
N ALA A 27 11.10 9.98 9.23
CA ALA A 27 10.17 9.69 10.33
C ALA A 27 8.68 9.74 9.93
N ILE A 28 8.38 9.44 8.66
CA ILE A 28 7.01 9.33 8.16
C ILE A 28 6.55 7.89 8.40
N ASP A 29 5.79 7.70 9.47
CA ASP A 29 5.21 6.41 9.86
C ASP A 29 3.75 6.24 9.38
N ASN A 30 3.11 7.32 8.90
CA ASN A 30 1.76 7.31 8.37
C ASN A 30 1.76 6.96 6.88
N TYR A 31 1.99 5.68 6.58
CA TYR A 31 1.94 5.13 5.23
C TYR A 31 1.25 3.77 5.19
N GLY A 32 0.68 3.45 4.03
CA GLY A 32 0.09 2.15 3.71
C GLY A 32 0.65 1.62 2.39
N VAL A 33 0.66 0.31 2.24
CA VAL A 33 1.06 -0.39 1.01
C VAL A 33 -0.08 -1.30 0.58
N THR A 34 -0.36 -1.33 -0.71
CA THR A 34 -1.37 -2.22 -1.29
C THR A 34 -0.87 -2.88 -2.58
N GLU A 35 -1.48 -4.00 -2.94
CA GLU A 35 -1.22 -4.75 -4.17
C GLU A 35 -2.46 -4.70 -5.07
N PHE A 36 -2.25 -4.47 -6.36
CA PHE A 36 -3.25 -4.60 -7.40
C PHE A 36 -2.94 -5.82 -8.26
N LEU A 37 -3.85 -6.79 -8.24
CA LEU A 37 -3.80 -8.01 -9.04
C LEU A 37 -4.78 -7.88 -10.21
N GLN A 38 -4.25 -7.76 -11.43
CA GLN A 38 -5.05 -7.74 -12.66
C GLN A 38 -4.57 -8.86 -13.58
N GLY A 39 -5.24 -10.01 -13.50
CA GLY A 39 -4.77 -11.22 -14.16
C GLY A 39 -3.39 -11.63 -13.64
N THR A 40 -2.42 -11.73 -14.54
CA THR A 40 -1.01 -12.01 -14.19
C THR A 40 -0.19 -10.76 -13.86
N THR A 41 -0.73 -9.56 -14.13
CA THR A 41 -0.04 -8.31 -13.85
C THR A 41 -0.20 -7.96 -12.38
N ARG A 42 0.93 -7.82 -11.69
CA ARG A 42 1.00 -7.34 -10.31
C ARG A 42 1.55 -5.93 -10.30
N ARG A 43 0.87 -5.03 -9.60
CA ARG A 43 1.36 -3.69 -9.30
C ARG A 43 1.26 -3.43 -7.81
N TRP A 44 2.15 -2.62 -7.30
CA TRP A 44 2.14 -2.20 -5.89
C TRP A 44 1.89 -0.72 -5.83
N ALA A 45 1.22 -0.25 -4.79
CA ALA A 45 1.11 1.16 -4.53
C ALA A 45 1.43 1.46 -3.07
N VAL A 46 2.03 2.63 -2.86
CA VAL A 46 2.24 3.22 -1.54
C VAL A 46 1.40 4.48 -1.45
N VAL A 47 0.83 4.70 -0.27
CA VAL A 47 0.10 5.90 0.10
C VAL A 47 0.67 6.42 1.40
N TRP A 48 0.86 7.73 1.54
CA TRP A 48 1.38 8.34 2.76
C TRP A 48 0.81 9.74 2.99
N SER A 49 0.86 10.19 4.25
CA SER A 49 0.42 11.51 4.68
C SER A 49 1.38 12.08 5.72
N PHE A 50 1.50 13.40 5.76
CA PHE A 50 2.24 14.13 6.82
C PHE A 50 1.32 14.58 7.98
N GLY A 51 0.01 14.37 7.85
CA GLY A 51 -0.97 14.76 8.88
C GLY A 51 -1.29 13.61 9.84
N ASP A 52 -2.02 13.95 10.90
CA ASP A 52 -2.33 13.05 12.02
C ASP A 52 -3.42 12.01 11.73
N PHE A 53 -4.18 12.20 10.64
CA PHE A 53 -5.18 11.23 10.22
C PHE A 53 -4.49 9.99 9.63
N ARG A 54 -4.63 8.84 10.30
CA ARG A 54 -4.00 7.57 9.92
C ARG A 54 -4.97 6.65 9.19
N LEU A 55 -4.44 5.83 8.29
CA LEU A 55 -5.21 4.72 7.75
C LEU A 55 -5.56 3.74 8.90
N PRO A 56 -6.76 3.14 8.89
CA PRO A 56 -7.05 2.04 9.79
C PRO A 56 -6.03 0.92 9.56
N ASP A 57 -5.61 0.23 10.64
CA ASP A 57 -4.68 -0.91 10.56
C ASP A 57 -5.38 -2.11 9.92
N VAL A 58 -5.54 -2.03 8.60
CA VAL A 58 -6.05 -3.09 7.74
C VAL A 58 -4.84 -3.82 7.19
N ARG A 59 -4.25 -4.68 7.99
CA ARG A 59 -3.32 -5.69 7.48
C ARG A 59 -4.14 -6.52 6.52
N SER A 60 -3.81 -6.43 5.23
CA SER A 60 -4.46 -7.07 4.07
C SER A 60 -5.69 -7.88 4.45
N PRO A 61 -6.92 -7.47 4.09
CA PRO A 61 -8.09 -8.32 4.26
C PRO A 61 -7.69 -9.65 3.65
N THR A 62 -7.55 -10.64 4.53
CA THR A 62 -7.10 -11.98 4.17
C THR A 62 -7.95 -12.37 2.98
N TYR A 63 -7.31 -12.69 1.85
CA TYR A 63 -7.88 -13.36 0.69
C TYR A 63 -9.30 -13.85 0.98
N TYR A 64 -10.35 -13.15 0.51
CA TYR A 64 -11.71 -13.69 0.61
C TYR A 64 -11.77 -14.88 -0.36
N PRO A 65 -11.71 -16.15 0.10
CA PRO A 65 -11.55 -17.29 -0.79
C PRO A 65 -12.83 -17.66 -1.51
N ASN A 66 -13.94 -16.94 -1.30
CA ASN A 66 -15.25 -17.46 -1.66
C ASN A 66 -16.09 -16.40 -2.37
N ASN A 67 -16.15 -16.55 -3.69
CA ASN A 67 -17.32 -16.19 -4.50
C ASN A 67 -18.57 -16.93 -3.98
N GLN A 68 -19.12 -16.55 -2.82
CA GLN A 68 -20.48 -16.95 -2.45
C GLN A 68 -21.42 -15.81 -2.85
N PRO A 69 -22.42 -16.06 -3.73
CA PRO A 69 -23.42 -15.04 -4.03
C PRO A 69 -24.22 -14.73 -2.76
N LEU A 70 -24.54 -13.45 -2.58
CA LEU A 70 -25.49 -12.99 -1.58
C LEU A 70 -26.83 -13.70 -1.84
N ASN A 71 -27.30 -14.45 -0.85
CA ASN A 71 -28.69 -14.91 -0.75
C ASN A 71 -29.58 -13.70 -0.44
#